data_AF-A0A0N4T6P6-F1
#
_entry.id   AF-A0A0N4T6P6-F1
#
_cell.length_a   1.000
_cell.length_b   1.000
_cell.length_c   1.000
_cell.angle_alpha   90.00
_cell.angle_beta   90.00
_cell.angle_gamma   90.00
#
_symmetry.space_group_name_H-M   'P 1'
#
loop_
_entity.id
_entity.type
_entity.pdbx_description
1 polymer ?
#
loop_
_entity_poly.entity_id
_entity_poly.type
_entity_poly.pdbx_seq_one_letter_code
_entity_poly.pdbx_strand_id
1 'polypeptide(L)'
;MNLSADPCDNFFEYACGQWNRDHMIPDDMFAYGTFASVRENVRQQMRVLLESDEQPKSRSIKMTHIAYQTCMNVSKIESVKSSYVFYFCLFMFQ
;
A
#
# COMPACT_ATOMS: atom_id res chain seq x y z
N MET A 1 -13.66 14.05 -16.82
CA MET A 1 -13.89 14.21 -18.27
C MET A 1 -13.37 15.56 -18.72
N ASN A 2 -12.68 15.62 -19.85
CA ASN A 2 -12.31 16.85 -20.54
C ASN A 2 -13.26 17.06 -21.73
N LEU A 3 -14.31 17.86 -21.54
CA LEU A 3 -15.34 18.07 -22.56
C LEU A 3 -14.87 18.91 -23.76
N SER A 4 -13.68 19.51 -23.68
CA SER A 4 -13.08 20.27 -24.79
C SER A 4 -12.36 19.37 -25.80
N ALA A 5 -12.13 18.09 -25.50
CA ALA A 5 -11.54 17.14 -26.42
C ALA A 5 -12.63 16.44 -27.25
N ASP A 6 -12.39 16.23 -28.55
CA ASP A 6 -13.32 15.44 -29.38
C ASP A 6 -13.18 13.94 -29.04
N PRO A 7 -14.25 13.25 -28.62
CA PRO A 7 -14.21 11.82 -28.32
C PRO A 7 -13.93 10.94 -29.54
N CYS A 8 -14.23 11.40 -30.77
CA CYS A 8 -13.95 10.67 -32.00
C CYS A 8 -12.45 10.65 -32.35
N ASP A 9 -11.71 11.68 -31.94
CA ASP A 9 -10.26 11.80 -32.18
C ASP A 9 -9.43 11.23 -31.03
N ASN A 10 -9.80 11.55 -29.77
CA ASN A 10 -9.09 11.07 -28.58
C ASN A 10 -10.05 10.80 -27.41
N PHE A 11 -10.68 9.63 -27.46
CA PHE A 11 -11.59 9.19 -26.42
C PHE A 11 -10.95 9.12 -25.02
N PHE A 12 -9.65 8.82 -24.94
CA PHE A 12 -8.95 8.74 -23.65
C PHE A 12 -8.83 10.12 -22.99
N GLU A 13 -8.42 11.16 -23.72
CA GLU A 13 -8.36 12.53 -23.19
C GLU A 13 -9.76 13.04 -22.85
N TYR A 14 -10.76 12.78 -23.69
CA TYR A 14 -12.15 13.14 -23.39
C TYR A 14 -12.64 12.51 -22.07
N ALA A 15 -12.45 11.21 -21.88
CA ALA A 15 -12.93 10.51 -20.69
C ALA A 15 -12.08 10.86 -19.44
N CYS A 16 -10.76 10.77 -19.56
CA CYS A 16 -9.82 10.73 -18.43
C CYS A 16 -8.95 11.98 -18.29
N GLY A 17 -8.90 12.87 -19.28
CA GLY A 17 -7.95 13.98 -19.33
C GLY A 17 -7.96 14.90 -18.10
N GLN A 18 -9.16 15.20 -17.58
CA GLN A 18 -9.29 15.96 -16.33
C GLN A 18 -8.75 15.17 -15.13
N TRP A 19 -9.00 13.86 -15.05
CA TRP A 19 -8.52 13.03 -13.94
C TRP A 19 -7.00 13.00 -13.91
N ASN A 20 -6.34 12.86 -15.07
CA ASN A 20 -4.87 12.88 -15.19
C ASN A 20 -4.26 14.21 -14.72
N ARG A 21 -4.94 15.35 -14.95
CA ARG A 21 -4.47 16.67 -14.48
C ARG A 21 -4.58 16.81 -12.97
N ASP A 22 -5.66 16.29 -12.39
CA ASP A 22 -5.94 16.45 -10.96
C ASP A 22 -5.22 15.39 -10.10
N HIS A 23 -4.73 14.30 -10.70
CA HIS A 23 -4.14 13.16 -10.00
C HIS A 23 -2.75 12.84 -10.57
N MET A 24 -1.77 13.65 -10.18
CA MET A 24 -0.36 13.38 -10.48
C MET A 24 0.11 12.08 -9.80
N ILE A 25 1.08 11.41 -10.41
CA ILE A 25 1.66 10.18 -9.86
C ILE A 25 2.42 10.55 -8.56
N PRO A 26 2.07 9.96 -7.41
CA PRO A 26 2.79 10.19 -6.16
C PRO A 26 4.24 9.68 -6.21
N ASP A 27 5.14 10.28 -5.42
CA ASP A 27 6.58 9.98 -5.42
C ASP A 27 6.93 8.53 -5.07
N ASP A 28 6.05 7.84 -4.33
CA ASP A 28 6.20 6.44 -3.94
C ASP A 28 5.60 5.45 -4.95
N MET A 29 5.09 5.94 -6.09
CA MET A 29 4.42 5.14 -7.11
C MET A 29 5.02 5.36 -8.50
N PHE A 30 5.06 4.29 -9.30
CA PHE A 30 5.47 4.39 -10.70
C PHE A 30 4.29 4.76 -11.63
N ALA A 31 3.05 4.46 -11.22
CA ALA A 31 1.85 4.74 -11.99
C ALA A 31 0.66 4.98 -11.06
N TYR A 32 -0.22 5.90 -11.44
CA TYR A 32 -1.43 6.20 -10.68
C TYR A 32 -2.64 6.18 -11.61
N GLY A 33 -3.66 5.44 -11.20
CA GLY A 33 -4.88 5.17 -11.95
C GLY A 33 -5.98 4.69 -11.03
N THR A 34 -7.15 4.38 -11.57
CA THR A 34 -8.31 3.92 -10.79
C THR A 34 -7.99 2.72 -9.89
N PHE A 35 -7.25 1.73 -10.38
CA PHE A 35 -6.88 0.56 -9.56
C PHE A 35 -5.94 0.91 -8.40
N ALA A 36 -5.01 1.85 -8.61
CA ALA A 36 -4.11 2.32 -7.56
C ALA A 36 -4.90 3.11 -6.51
N SER A 37 -5.80 3.99 -6.93
CA SER A 37 -6.67 4.75 -6.04
C SER A 37 -7.56 3.85 -5.18
N VAL A 38 -8.21 2.84 -5.77
CA VAL A 38 -9.03 1.88 -5.01
C VAL A 38 -8.17 1.06 -4.04
N ARG A 39 -7.00 0.58 -4.49
CA ARG A 39 -6.08 -0.17 -3.61
C ARG A 39 -5.65 0.67 -2.42
N GLU A 40 -5.32 1.94 -2.64
CA GLU A 40 -4.91 2.84 -1.58
C GLU A 40 -6.05 3.11 -0.60
N ASN A 41 -7.27 3.33 -1.10
CA ASN A 41 -8.45 3.49 -0.26
C ASN A 41 -8.68 2.26 0.65
N VAL A 42 -8.60 1.05 0.08
CA VAL A 42 -8.73 -0.20 0.86
C VAL A 42 -7.59 -0.34 1.87
N ARG A 43 -6.36 0.00 1.48
CA ARG A 43 -5.19 -0.04 2.37
C ARG A 43 -5.37 0.88 3.58
N GLN A 44 -5.90 2.09 3.38
CA GLN A 44 -6.19 3.03 4.46
C GLN A 44 -7.29 2.50 5.40
N GLN A 45 -8.35 1.91 4.85
CA GLN A 45 -9.38 1.27 5.68
C GLN A 45 -8.81 0.10 6.51
N MET A 46 -7.99 -0.76 5.90
CA MET A 46 -7.33 -1.86 6.60
C MET A 46 -6.41 -1.36 7.71
N ARG A 47 -5.66 -0.27 7.46
CA ARG A 47 -4.81 0.36 8.47
C ARG A 47 -5.62 0.77 9.70
N VAL A 48 -6.72 1.49 9.51
CA VAL A 48 -7.61 1.91 10.61
C VAL A 48 -8.09 0.71 11.42
N LEU A 49 -8.49 -0.39 10.76
CA LEU A 49 -8.94 -1.59 11.45
C LEU A 49 -7.82 -2.27 12.24
N LEU A 50 -6.61 -2.36 11.68
CA LEU A 50 -5.47 -3.04 12.30
C LEU A 50 -4.80 -2.24 13.43
N GLU A 51 -4.93 -0.91 13.39
CA GLU A 51 -4.48 0.02 14.44
C GLU A 51 -5.53 0.24 15.53
N SER A 52 -6.76 -0.27 15.36
CA SER A 52 -7.81 -0.13 16.37
C SER A 52 -7.56 -0.98 17.62
N ASP A 53 -8.09 -0.52 18.76
CA ASP A 53 -8.07 -1.24 20.04
C ASP A 53 -9.16 -2.32 20.16
N GLU A 54 -9.87 -2.62 19.07
CA GLU A 54 -10.91 -3.64 19.08
C GLU A 54 -10.33 -5.04 19.35
N GLN A 55 -11.04 -5.81 20.17
CA GLN A 55 -10.61 -7.18 20.48
C GLN A 55 -10.77 -8.09 19.26
N PRO A 56 -9.71 -8.81 18.83
CA PRO A 56 -9.77 -9.70 17.69
C PRO A 56 -10.83 -10.79 17.87
N LYS A 57 -11.77 -10.88 16.92
CA LYS A 57 -12.89 -11.83 16.98
C LYS A 57 -12.52 -13.28 16.63
N SER A 58 -11.33 -13.50 16.07
CA SER A 58 -10.84 -14.83 15.69
C SER A 58 -9.33 -14.92 15.83
N ARG A 59 -8.81 -16.16 15.91
CA ARG A 59 -7.36 -16.42 15.93
C ARG A 59 -6.67 -15.85 14.70
N SER A 60 -7.30 -15.96 13.53
CA SER A 60 -6.76 -15.45 12.27
C SER A 60 -6.62 -13.92 12.30
N ILE A 61 -7.66 -13.20 12.75
CA ILE A 61 -7.61 -11.75 12.90
C ILE A 61 -6.54 -11.35 13.91
N LYS A 62 -6.46 -12.05 15.06
CA LYS A 62 -5.41 -11.79 16.06
C LYS A 62 -4.01 -11.93 15.47
N MET A 63 -3.78 -12.95 14.65
CA MET A 63 -2.48 -13.15 13.99
C MET A 63 -2.19 -12.02 12.99
N THR A 64 -3.19 -11.57 12.25
CA THR A 64 -3.03 -10.42 11.34
C THR A 64 -2.64 -9.14 12.09
N HIS A 65 -3.27 -8.84 13.23
CA HIS A 65 -2.86 -7.69 14.07
C HIS A 65 -1.42 -7.83 14.57
N ILE A 66 -1.03 -9.01 15.07
CA ILE A 66 0.34 -9.26 15.54
C ILE A 66 1.35 -9.07 14.41
N ALA A 67 1.08 -9.62 13.23
CA ALA A 67 1.94 -9.46 12.06
C ALA A 67 2.07 -7.99 11.65
N TYR A 68 0.96 -7.26 11.63
CA TYR A 68 0.95 -5.83 11.33
C TYR A 68 1.78 -5.02 12.34
N GLN A 69 1.51 -5.18 13.65
CA GLN A 69 2.23 -4.47 14.71
C GLN A 69 3.74 -4.77 14.72
N THR A 70 4.11 -6.01 14.42
CA THR A 70 5.52 -6.41 14.32
C THR A 70 6.20 -5.74 13.13
N CYS A 71 5.53 -5.68 11.97
CA CYS A 71 6.04 -5.04 10.77
C CYS A 71 6.16 -3.52 10.91
N MET A 72 5.18 -2.87 11.57
CA MET A 72 5.16 -1.42 11.73
C MET A 72 6.08 -0.88 12.83
N ASN A 73 6.68 -1.75 13.67
CA ASN A 73 7.61 -1.34 14.71
C ASN A 73 9.02 -1.09 14.14
N VAL A 74 9.19 0.05 13.47
CA VAL A 74 10.46 0.47 12.85
C VAL A 74 11.60 0.52 13.86
N SER A 75 11.37 1.02 15.08
CA SER A 75 12.40 1.08 16.13
C SER A 75 12.98 -0.30 16.45
N LYS A 76 12.13 -1.34 16.51
CA LYS A 76 12.60 -2.70 16.74
C LYS A 76 13.39 -3.23 15.54
N ILE A 77 12.94 -2.96 14.32
CA ILE A 77 13.63 -3.37 13.09
C ILE A 77 15.03 -2.74 13.02
N GLU A 78 15.13 -1.44 13.26
CA GLU A 78 16.40 -0.70 13.27
C GLU A 78 17.38 -1.18 14.36
N SER A 79 16.87 -1.70 15.48
CA SER A 79 17.72 -2.25 16.54
C SER A 79 18.40 -3.56 16.15
N VAL A 80 17.79 -4.36 15.28
CA VAL A 80 18.35 -5.67 14.87
C VAL A 80 19.10 -5.59 13.54
N LYS A 81 18.79 -4.61 12.70
CA LYS A 81 19.44 -4.40 11.39
C LYS A 81 19.50 -5.71 10.60
N SER A 82 20.60 -5.95 9.90
CA SER A 82 20.82 -7.15 9.11
C SER A 82 21.20 -8.39 9.92
N SER A 83 21.23 -8.32 11.26
CA SER A 83 21.69 -9.46 12.08
C SER A 83 20.87 -10.72 11.81
N TYR A 84 19.53 -10.62 11.65
CA TYR A 84 18.70 -11.77 11.30
C TYR A 84 19.08 -12.43 9.97
N VAL A 85 19.44 -11.63 8.97
CA VAL A 85 19.86 -12.13 7.66
C VAL A 85 21.22 -12.82 7.77
N PHE A 86 22.16 -12.24 8.51
CA PHE A 86 23.47 -12.86 8.77
C PHE A 86 23.34 -14.18 9.53
N TYR A 87 22.50 -14.23 10.57
CA TYR A 87 22.22 -15.48 11.28
C TYR A 87 21.62 -16.53 10.35
N PHE A 88 20.63 -16.17 9.53
CA PHE A 88 20.05 -17.10 8.58
C PHE A 88 21.08 -17.64 7.58
N CYS A 89 21.92 -16.77 6.99
CA CYS A 89 22.99 -17.18 6.09
C CYS A 89 24.04 -18.09 6.76
N LEU A 90 24.44 -17.81 8.01
CA LEU A 90 25.42 -18.62 8.73
C LEU A 90 24.91 -20.03 9.05
N PHE A 91 23.62 -20.19 9.35
CA PHE A 91 23.04 -21.48 9.71
C PHE A 91 22.48 -22.28 8.52
N MET A 92 22.23 -21.67 7.36
CA MET A 92 21.77 -22.40 6.17
C MET A 92 22.90 -22.94 5.29
N PHE A 93 24.12 -22.39 5.41
CA PHE A 93 25.29 -22.80 4.64
C PHE A 93 26.29 -23.64 5.46
N GLN A 94 25.85 -24.15 6.61
CA GLN A 94 26.58 -25.10 7.45
C GLN A 94 25.72 -26.32 7.73
#